data_AF-A0A8H6M0Q9-F1
#
_entry.id   AF-A0A8H6M0Q9-F1
#
_cell.length_a   1.000
_cell.length_b   1.000
_cell.length_c   1.000
_cell.angle_alpha   90.00
_cell.angle_beta   90.00
_cell.angle_gamma   90.00
#
_symmetry.space_group_name_H-M   'P 1'
#
loop_
_entity.id
_entity.type
_entity.pdbx_description
1 polymer ?
#
loop_
_entity_poly.entity_id
_entity_poly.type
_entity_poly.pdbx_seq_one_letter_code
_entity_poly.pdbx_strand_id
1 'polypeptide(L)'
;MESERDKELDRRDEHDECDDHDQLDQLDEPTARWLSDIFTRAESIALRTDCWLYIVMQESTSPDPPFHYTSPRLRRDVPDFLERTHKKVETTMAAATIVARLPPESQTQADILAYGIHQLKRAKRKTEDVERELESAQEEIAVLKAELAAQKY
;
A
#
# COMPACT_ATOMS: atom_id res chain seq x y z
N MET A 1 -29.48 -2.68 22.98
CA MET A 1 -28.56 -1.53 23.14
C MET A 1 -27.34 -1.84 22.31
N GLU A 2 -27.49 -1.72 20.99
CA GLU A 2 -26.38 -1.84 20.04
C GLU A 2 -25.53 -0.58 20.17
N SER A 3 -24.24 -0.83 20.32
CA SER A 3 -23.21 0.12 20.72
C SER A 3 -23.02 1.18 19.64
N GLU A 4 -23.12 2.44 20.03
CA GLU A 4 -22.84 3.62 19.20
C GLU A 4 -21.41 3.62 18.60
N ARG A 5 -20.53 2.70 19.01
CA ARG A 5 -19.19 2.51 18.43
C ARG A 5 -19.20 1.97 16.99
N ASP A 6 -20.25 1.28 16.56
CA ASP A 6 -20.29 0.71 15.20
C ASP A 6 -20.69 1.75 14.14
N LYS A 7 -21.15 2.94 14.55
CA LYS A 7 -21.50 4.03 13.62
C LYS A 7 -20.38 5.04 13.40
N GLU A 8 -19.26 4.90 14.12
CA GLU A 8 -18.14 5.85 14.04
C GLU A 8 -17.00 5.36 13.13
N LEU A 9 -17.05 4.10 12.69
CA LEU A 9 -16.09 3.53 11.73
C LEU A 9 -16.48 3.72 10.26
N ASP A 10 -17.66 4.25 9.98
CA ASP A 10 -18.25 4.33 8.62
C ASP A 10 -18.24 5.75 8.01
N ARG A 11 -17.46 6.69 8.58
CA ARG A 11 -17.40 8.09 8.13
C ARG A 11 -16.00 8.59 7.74
N ARG A 12 -15.04 7.70 7.49
CA ARG A 12 -13.68 8.08 7.05
C ARG A 12 -13.36 7.81 5.58
N ASP A 13 -14.37 7.45 4.79
CA ASP A 13 -14.24 7.24 3.34
C ASP A 13 -14.82 8.41 2.52
N GLU A 14 -14.80 9.63 3.06
CA GLU A 14 -15.17 10.83 2.31
C GLU A 14 -13.92 11.67 2.01
N HIS A 15 -13.56 11.66 0.73
CA HIS A 15 -12.64 12.56 0.03
C HIS A 15 -11.15 12.48 0.36
N ASP A 16 -10.46 11.57 -0.33
CA ASP A 16 -9.10 11.80 -0.82
C ASP A 16 -9.20 12.14 -2.32
N GLU A 17 -9.73 13.33 -2.62
CA GLU A 17 -9.45 13.96 -3.91
C GLU A 17 -7.95 14.27 -3.87
N CYS A 18 -7.15 13.44 -4.54
CA CYS A 18 -5.73 13.67 -4.71
C CYS A 18 -5.53 14.97 -5.50
N ASP A 19 -5.47 16.10 -4.77
CA ASP A 19 -4.87 17.36 -5.20
C ASP A 19 -3.36 17.12 -5.34
N ASP A 20 -2.97 16.35 -6.37
CA ASP A 20 -1.57 16.04 -6.72
C ASP A 20 -0.77 17.30 -7.12
N HIS A 21 -1.42 18.47 -7.18
CA HIS A 21 -0.78 19.75 -7.49
C HIS A 21 -0.09 20.40 -6.28
N ASP A 22 -0.54 20.15 -5.05
CA ASP A 22 0.00 20.80 -3.84
C ASP A 22 1.38 20.24 -3.41
N GLN A 23 1.78 19.08 -3.93
CA GLN A 23 3.07 18.45 -3.61
C GLN A 23 4.24 19.06 -4.39
N LEU A 24 3.99 19.71 -5.52
CA LEU A 24 5.04 20.31 -6.35
C LEU A 24 5.59 21.62 -5.76
N ASP A 25 4.79 22.32 -4.94
CA ASP A 25 5.16 23.61 -4.36
C ASP A 25 6.23 23.50 -3.26
N GLN A 26 6.47 22.29 -2.75
CA GLN A 26 7.47 22.03 -1.70
C GLN A 26 8.82 21.54 -2.25
N LEU A 27 8.90 21.30 -3.56
CA LEU A 27 10.11 20.83 -4.22
C LEU A 27 11.04 21.99 -4.57
N ASP A 28 12.33 21.68 -4.71
CA ASP A 28 13.23 22.61 -5.36
C ASP A 28 12.79 22.85 -6.82
N GLU A 29 12.88 24.10 -7.26
CA GLU A 29 12.40 24.54 -8.57
C GLU A 29 12.90 23.67 -9.76
N PRO A 30 14.15 23.13 -9.75
CA PRO A 30 14.59 22.20 -10.78
C PRO A 30 13.82 20.88 -10.82
N THR A 31 13.56 20.26 -9.66
CA THR A 31 12.87 18.95 -9.59
C THR A 31 11.40 19.08 -9.95
N ALA A 32 10.73 20.12 -9.44
CA ALA A 32 9.33 20.41 -9.78
C ALA A 32 9.16 20.58 -11.30
N ARG A 33 10.05 21.34 -11.93
CA ARG A 33 10.02 21.57 -13.38
C ARG A 33 10.24 20.28 -14.18
N TRP A 34 11.15 19.43 -13.75
CA TRP A 34 11.44 18.17 -14.44
C TRP A 34 10.30 17.14 -14.30
N LEU A 35 9.72 17.03 -13.10
CA LEU A 35 8.54 16.21 -12.84
C LEU A 35 7.36 16.65 -13.72
N SER A 36 7.12 17.96 -13.79
CA SER A 36 6.07 18.52 -14.65
C SER A 36 6.26 18.15 -16.13
N ASP A 37 7.49 18.26 -16.68
CA ASP A 37 7.78 17.88 -18.07
C ASP A 37 7.55 16.37 -18.31
N ILE A 38 7.98 15.51 -17.38
CA ILE A 38 7.77 14.06 -17.50
C ILE A 38 6.28 13.72 -17.45
N PHE A 39 5.54 14.24 -16.47
CA PHE A 39 4.12 13.92 -16.30
C PHE A 39 3.30 14.45 -17.48
N THR A 40 3.61 15.64 -17.98
CA THR A 40 2.96 16.20 -19.18
C THR A 40 3.20 15.31 -20.42
N ARG A 41 4.43 14.82 -20.60
CA ARG A 41 4.74 13.89 -21.72
C ARG A 41 4.08 12.54 -21.55
N ALA A 42 4.05 12.02 -20.33
CA ALA A 42 3.38 10.76 -20.01
C ALA A 42 1.87 10.84 -20.27
N GLU A 43 1.26 11.97 -19.92
CA GLU A 43 -0.13 12.27 -20.26
C GLU A 43 -0.35 12.36 -21.77
N SER A 44 0.50 13.09 -22.48
CA SER A 44 0.44 13.17 -23.94
C SER A 44 0.54 11.80 -24.61
N ILE A 45 1.46 10.93 -24.14
CA ILE A 45 1.60 9.57 -24.66
C ILE A 45 0.34 8.76 -24.35
N ALA A 46 -0.11 8.73 -23.08
CA ALA A 46 -1.27 7.97 -22.65
C ALA A 46 -2.53 8.31 -23.45
N LEU A 47 -2.78 9.61 -23.68
CA LEU A 47 -3.94 10.08 -24.43
C LEU A 47 -3.84 9.74 -25.93
N ARG A 48 -2.64 9.79 -26.51
CA ARG A 48 -2.44 9.54 -27.96
C ARG A 48 -2.45 8.06 -28.33
N THR A 49 -1.94 7.21 -27.44
CA THR A 49 -1.84 5.76 -27.69
C THR A 49 -2.95 4.96 -27.00
N ASP A 50 -3.77 5.63 -26.18
CA ASP A 50 -4.83 5.03 -25.38
C ASP A 50 -4.31 3.89 -24.49
N CYS A 51 -3.04 3.96 -24.05
CA CYS A 51 -2.42 2.91 -23.24
C CYS A 51 -2.58 3.15 -21.73
N TRP A 52 -2.39 2.07 -20.96
CA TRP A 52 -2.23 2.17 -19.51
C TRP A 52 -0.79 2.53 -19.17
N LEU A 53 -0.63 3.66 -18.47
CA LEU A 53 0.65 4.17 -17.99
C LEU A 53 0.59 4.42 -16.48
N TYR A 54 1.66 4.00 -15.80
CA TYR A 54 1.94 4.23 -14.40
C TYR A 54 3.43 4.56 -14.27
N ILE A 55 3.75 5.76 -13.78
CA ILE A 55 5.12 6.23 -13.61
C ILE A 55 5.32 6.56 -12.15
N VAL A 56 6.47 6.17 -11.59
CA VAL A 56 6.85 6.48 -10.21
C VAL A 56 8.28 6.93 -10.18
N MET A 57 8.55 7.93 -9.35
CA MET A 57 9.84 8.55 -9.17
C MET A 57 10.08 8.83 -7.70
N GLN A 58 11.22 8.37 -7.19
CA GLN A 58 11.66 8.61 -5.83
C GLN A 58 12.99 9.33 -5.88
N GLU A 59 13.08 10.45 -5.18
CA GLU A 59 14.38 11.07 -4.92
C GLU A 59 15.11 10.24 -3.85
N SER A 60 16.35 9.82 -4.13
CA SER A 60 17.12 8.96 -3.23
C SER A 60 17.42 9.63 -1.89
N THR A 61 17.48 10.96 -1.87
CA THR A 61 17.76 11.80 -0.70
C THR A 61 16.53 12.27 0.04
N SER A 62 15.35 12.28 -0.58
CA SER A 62 14.11 12.71 0.09
C SER A 62 13.46 11.57 0.89
N PRO A 63 13.10 11.78 2.17
CA PRO A 63 12.28 10.84 2.93
C PRO A 63 10.80 10.85 2.52
N ASP A 64 10.39 11.76 1.64
CA ASP A 64 9.00 11.93 1.22
C ASP A 64 8.52 10.76 0.36
N PRO A 65 7.19 10.55 0.28
CA PRO A 65 6.60 9.57 -0.62
C PRO A 65 7.03 9.78 -2.08
N PRO A 66 7.05 8.71 -2.89
CA PRO A 66 7.43 8.84 -4.29
C PRO A 66 6.37 9.62 -5.08
N PHE A 67 6.83 10.50 -5.96
CA PHE A 67 5.99 11.14 -6.96
C PHE A 67 5.50 10.10 -7.95
N HIS A 68 4.24 10.19 -8.33
CA HIS A 68 3.68 9.26 -9.29
C HIS A 68 2.71 9.92 -10.25
N TYR A 69 2.58 9.32 -11.42
CA TYR A 69 1.59 9.67 -12.43
C TYR A 69 0.85 8.42 -12.85
N THR A 70 -0.48 8.52 -12.91
CA THR A 70 -1.34 7.47 -13.40
C THR A 70 -2.23 7.96 -14.54
N SER A 71 -2.15 7.30 -15.69
CA SER A 71 -2.99 7.62 -16.84
C SER A 71 -4.49 7.58 -16.51
N PRO A 72 -5.32 8.47 -17.10
CA PRO A 72 -6.76 8.48 -16.88
C PRO A 72 -7.43 7.15 -17.18
N ARG A 73 -6.98 6.47 -18.25
CA ARG A 73 -7.51 5.17 -18.65
C ARG A 73 -7.23 4.09 -17.60
N LEU A 74 -6.01 4.03 -17.06
CA LEU A 74 -5.66 3.05 -16.02
C LEU A 74 -6.49 3.27 -14.74
N ARG A 75 -6.67 4.53 -14.32
CA ARG A 75 -7.52 4.90 -13.18
C ARG A 75 -8.97 4.45 -13.36
N ARG A 76 -9.52 4.63 -14.56
CA ARG A 76 -10.91 4.29 -14.88
C ARG A 76 -11.13 2.79 -15.06
N ASP A 77 -10.25 2.12 -15.80
CA ASP A 77 -10.50 0.76 -16.26
C ASP A 77 -10.23 -0.29 -15.16
N VAL A 78 -9.25 -0.05 -14.27
CA VAL A 78 -8.83 -1.04 -13.24
C VAL A 78 -8.38 -0.39 -11.90
N PRO A 79 -9.26 0.35 -11.19
CA PRO A 79 -8.92 1.07 -9.97
C PRO A 79 -8.35 0.19 -8.84
N ASP A 80 -8.94 -0.98 -8.58
CA ASP A 80 -8.45 -1.87 -7.51
C ASP A 80 -7.05 -2.44 -7.80
N PHE A 81 -6.75 -2.68 -9.08
CA PHE A 81 -5.42 -3.14 -9.49
C PHE A 81 -4.39 -2.02 -9.30
N LEU A 82 -4.77 -0.79 -9.64
CA LEU A 82 -3.95 0.39 -9.43
C LEU A 82 -3.62 0.58 -7.95
N GLU A 83 -4.62 0.52 -7.06
CA GLU A 83 -4.42 0.70 -5.61
C GLU A 83 -3.43 -0.33 -5.04
N ARG A 84 -3.60 -1.61 -5.41
CA ARG A 84 -2.67 -2.68 -5.02
C ARG A 84 -1.27 -2.47 -5.57
N THR A 85 -1.17 -1.96 -6.80
CA THR A 85 0.11 -1.67 -7.46
C THR A 85 0.81 -0.50 -6.77
N HIS A 86 0.08 0.57 -6.46
CA HIS A 86 0.57 1.74 -5.77
C HIS A 86 1.17 1.37 -4.41
N LYS A 87 0.40 0.70 -3.55
CA LYS A 87 0.87 0.22 -2.23
C LYS A 87 2.14 -0.65 -2.32
N LYS A 88 2.23 -1.50 -3.35
CA LYS A 88 3.40 -2.35 -3.56
C LYS A 88 4.61 -1.53 -3.99
N VAL A 89 4.44 -0.59 -4.91
CA VAL A 89 5.52 0.26 -5.42
C VAL A 89 6.03 1.21 -4.33
N GLU A 90 5.14 1.84 -3.55
CA GLU A 90 5.54 2.67 -2.40
C GLU A 90 6.40 1.88 -1.42
N THR A 91 5.95 0.68 -1.03
CA THR A 91 6.72 -0.19 -0.12
C THR A 91 8.09 -0.53 -0.70
N THR A 92 8.17 -0.82 -2.00
CA THR A 92 9.43 -1.16 -2.67
C THR A 92 10.37 0.05 -2.78
N MET A 93 9.85 1.24 -3.11
CA MET A 93 10.65 2.45 -3.24
C MET A 93 11.16 2.95 -1.87
N ALA A 94 10.34 2.88 -0.84
CA ALA A 94 10.76 3.19 0.53
C ALA A 94 11.92 2.28 0.97
N ALA A 95 11.79 0.97 0.72
CA ALA A 95 12.86 0.01 1.01
C ALA A 95 14.14 0.30 0.21
N ALA A 96 14.02 0.57 -1.10
CA ALA A 96 15.15 0.91 -1.95
C ALA A 96 15.87 2.18 -1.49
N THR A 97 15.12 3.19 -1.02
CA THR A 97 15.66 4.44 -0.50
C THR A 97 16.47 4.22 0.78
N ILE A 98 15.97 3.38 1.70
CA ILE A 98 16.70 2.99 2.90
C ILE A 98 18.02 2.30 2.52
N VAL A 99 17.97 1.35 1.58
CA VAL A 99 19.17 0.63 1.12
C VAL A 99 20.17 1.58 0.45
N ALA A 100 19.70 2.50 -0.40
CA ALA A 100 20.55 3.45 -1.11
C ALA A 100 21.30 4.43 -0.18
N ARG A 101 20.79 4.67 1.02
CA ARG A 101 21.42 5.55 2.03
C ARG A 101 22.41 4.84 2.94
N LEU A 102 22.47 3.51 2.89
CA LEU A 102 23.42 2.77 3.69
C LEU A 102 24.81 2.84 3.06
N PRO A 103 25.88 2.95 3.87
CA PRO A 103 27.24 2.85 3.38
C PRO A 103 27.41 1.56 2.55
N PRO A 104 28.23 1.56 1.49
CA PRO A 104 28.44 0.37 0.65
C PRO A 104 28.92 -0.84 1.47
N GLU A 105 29.61 -0.59 2.59
CA GLU A 105 30.09 -1.61 3.55
C GLU A 105 28.95 -2.27 4.36
N SER A 106 27.78 -1.62 4.38
CA SER A 106 26.57 -2.05 5.10
C SER A 106 25.48 -2.60 4.17
N GLN A 107 25.68 -2.60 2.84
CA GLN A 107 24.69 -3.10 1.88
C GLN A 107 24.38 -4.60 2.07
N THR A 108 25.38 -5.40 2.44
CA THR A 108 25.16 -6.81 2.82
C THR A 108 24.30 -6.95 4.07
N GLN A 109 24.42 -6.06 5.06
CA GLN A 109 23.52 -6.03 6.22
C GLN A 109 22.13 -5.50 5.85
N ALA A 110 22.05 -4.56 4.91
CA ALA A 110 20.79 -4.04 4.37
C ALA A 110 19.97 -5.12 3.68
N ASP A 111 20.62 -5.94 2.84
CA ASP A 111 19.98 -7.07 2.15
C ASP A 111 19.48 -8.12 3.15
N ILE A 112 20.26 -8.40 4.20
CA ILE A 112 19.87 -9.31 5.28
C ILE A 112 18.69 -8.73 6.08
N LEU A 113 18.67 -7.43 6.37
CA LEU A 113 17.58 -6.74 7.05
C LEU A 113 16.30 -6.70 6.21
N ALA A 114 16.40 -6.36 4.93
CA ALA A 114 15.28 -6.33 3.99
C ALA A 114 14.67 -7.73 3.82
N TYR A 115 15.51 -8.76 3.70
CA TYR A 115 15.08 -10.15 3.72
C TYR A 115 14.41 -10.51 5.06
N GLY A 116 14.99 -10.09 6.18
CA GLY A 116 14.43 -10.29 7.52
C GLY A 116 13.05 -9.66 7.70
N ILE A 117 12.87 -8.41 7.27
CA ILE A 117 11.57 -7.69 7.31
C ILE A 117 10.54 -8.41 6.44
N HIS A 118 10.92 -8.86 5.24
CA HIS A 118 10.03 -9.62 4.36
C HIS A 118 9.59 -10.95 5.02
N GLN A 119 10.52 -11.67 5.65
CA GLN A 119 10.22 -12.93 6.35
C GLN A 119 9.36 -12.70 7.59
N LEU A 120 9.59 -11.64 8.36
CA LEU A 120 8.75 -11.24 9.48
C LEU A 120 7.33 -10.90 9.02
N LYS A 121 7.18 -10.16 7.92
CA LYS A 121 5.86 -9.83 7.36
C LYS A 121 5.11 -11.09 6.90
N ARG A 122 5.82 -12.07 6.34
CA ARG A 122 5.26 -13.37 5.95
C ARG A 122 4.87 -14.20 7.17
N ALA A 123 5.70 -14.22 8.21
CA ALA A 123 5.41 -14.92 9.45
C ALA A 123 4.19 -14.32 10.16
N LYS A 124 4.10 -12.98 10.20
CA LYS A 124 2.99 -12.26 10.81
C LYS A 124 1.65 -12.58 10.13
N ARG A 125 1.61 -12.62 8.79
CA ARG A 125 0.40 -13.03 8.07
C ARG A 125 -0.01 -14.46 8.40
N LYS A 126 0.95 -15.38 8.49
CA LYS A 126 0.66 -16.77 8.88
C LYS A 126 0.12 -16.85 10.30
N THR A 127 0.63 -16.06 11.24
CA THR A 127 0.10 -16.04 12.61
C THR A 127 -1.32 -15.48 12.64
N GLU A 128 -1.58 -14.39 11.91
CA GLU A 128 -2.93 -13.81 11.79
C GLU A 128 -3.93 -14.81 11.18
N ASP A 129 -3.51 -15.59 10.17
CA ASP A 129 -4.35 -16.64 9.57
C ASP A 129 -4.63 -17.79 10.56
N VAL A 130 -3.61 -18.26 11.29
CA VAL A 130 -3.76 -19.30 12.31
C VAL A 130 -4.63 -18.84 13.49
N GLU A 131 -4.52 -17.58 13.90
CA GLU A 131 -5.37 -16.99 14.93
C GLU A 131 -6.83 -16.98 14.50
N ARG A 132 -7.12 -16.62 13.24
CA ARG A 132 -8.48 -16.67 12.69
C ARG A 132 -9.03 -18.09 12.61
N GLU A 133 -8.21 -19.07 12.22
CA GLU A 133 -8.60 -20.49 12.23
C GLU A 133 -8.89 -21.00 13.65
N LEU A 134 -8.10 -20.57 14.63
CA LEU A 134 -8.28 -20.94 16.03
C LEU A 134 -9.60 -20.39 16.59
N GLU A 135 -9.92 -19.13 16.30
CA GLU A 135 -11.20 -18.52 16.69
C GLU A 135 -12.38 -19.29 16.10
N SER A 136 -12.36 -19.58 14.79
CA SER A 136 -13.41 -20.38 14.13
C SER A 136 -13.57 -21.77 14.76
N ALA A 137 -12.46 -22.47 15.03
CA ALA A 137 -12.51 -23.79 15.65
C ALA A 137 -13.04 -23.73 17.10
N GLN A 138 -12.75 -22.67 17.85
CA GLN A 138 -13.27 -22.48 19.20
C GLN A 138 -14.78 -22.24 19.19
N GLU A 139 -15.29 -21.47 18.23
CA GLU A 139 -16.72 -21.28 18.02
C GLU A 139 -17.44 -22.59 17.69
N GLU A 140 -16.90 -23.38 16.76
CA GLU A 140 -17.46 -24.71 16.42
C GLU A 140 -17.49 -25.66 17.62
N ILE A 141 -16.41 -25.71 18.41
CA ILE A 141 -16.37 -26.52 19.63
C ILE A 141 -17.42 -26.05 20.64
N ALA A 142 -17.65 -24.74 20.76
CA ALA A 142 -18.66 -24.20 21.66
C ALA A 142 -20.07 -24.60 21.23
N VAL A 143 -20.37 -24.53 19.93
CA VAL A 143 -21.66 -24.97 19.36
C VAL A 143 -21.87 -26.46 19.59
N LEU A 144 -20.90 -27.31 19.23
CA LEU A 144 -21.01 -28.76 19.39
C LEU A 144 -21.17 -29.18 20.86
N LYS A 145 -20.49 -28.49 21.79
CA LYS A 145 -20.66 -28.72 23.23
C LYS A 145 -22.08 -28.37 23.71
N ALA A 146 -22.65 -27.28 23.20
CA ALA A 146 -24.02 -26.88 23.53
C ALA A 146 -25.05 -27.90 23.00
N GLU A 147 -24.88 -28.38 21.76
CA GLU A 147 -25.73 -29.42 21.18
C GLU A 147 -25.66 -30.75 21.94
N LEU A 148 -24.45 -31.18 22.32
CA LEU A 148 -24.25 -32.40 23.10
C LEU A 148 -24.87 -32.29 24.51
N ALA A 149 -24.85 -31.09 25.11
CA ALA A 149 -25.51 -30.83 26.38
C ALA A 149 -27.04 -30.88 26.25
N ALA A 150 -27.58 -30.37 25.13
CA ALA A 150 -29.02 -30.41 24.85
C ALA A 150 -29.54 -31.83 24.57
N GLN A 151 -28.74 -32.72 23.97
CA GLN A 151 -29.13 -34.14 23.77
C GLN A 151 -29.12 -35.00 25.04
N LYS A 152 -28.51 -34.51 26.13
CA LYS A 152 -28.43 -35.24 27.41
C LYS A 152 -29.60 -34.95 28.36
N TYR A 153 -30.52 -34.06 27.96
CA TYR A 153 -31.77 -33.75 28.65
C TYR A 153 -32.96 -34.20 27.80
#